data_AF-A0A6A5G099-F1
#
_entry.id   AF-A0A6A5G099-F1
#
_cell.length_a   1.000
_cell.length_b   1.000
_cell.length_c   1.000
_cell.angle_alpha   90.00
_cell.angle_beta   90.00
_cell.angle_gamma   90.00
#
_symmetry.space_group_name_H-M   'P 1'
#
loop_
_entity.id
_entity.type
_entity.pdbx_description
1 polymer ?
#
loop_
_entity_poly.entity_id
_entity_poly.type
_entity_poly.pdbx_seq_one_letter_code
_entity_poly.pdbx_strand_id
1 'polypeptide(L)'
;MGGDTTETEDKTPDGSSGQSFTDPAEPMLPTPSETTAWKSIYMAGACSFIQATQFAIFFASMWPYILTLKPDVKQGSFGVVVALYSVSQCICSVGFGWWSNRIGQVRLPLIVGFLIMACGNLTYLSLQYWPSHHLYVMMAARFIAGGGTGNMSLLRAYASTASTMKDRSRAIACVSGGIAMGTMIGPGLQLLFAPLGADGINVLGLAISIYSSPALFCLILNGLGLLIVKFAFEEKYIIKHENDVKHDEENGEKTAKKLGNPDFIAILLCVFTRFLQIFLNTTTESIGSAYLMMMFSYEKEEAVTVNAGIHTVSGSIAATMFICFIFTKIREYVKIRTFTLISLIMPLTWLIATYPYNFYSGSVKIMVNGSHADCDLNKYSWCADQKTINQYVYIIGYILVFGVAFTFMNITVTTLFSKVVGPRPQGTYQGIYQTAGSFGRMFAPIIMSYTYTLYGPSVPWLILIVSFIFLILAWIVLRERMVPFGEYEPSKIDHSN
;
A
#
# COMPACT_ATOMS: atom_id res chain seq x y z
N MET A 1 21.76 -73.11 -47.43
CA MET A 1 20.99 -73.35 -48.67
C MET A 1 19.80 -72.40 -48.60
N GLY A 2 19.81 -71.19 -49.15
CA GLY A 2 20.51 -70.71 -50.35
C GLY A 2 19.67 -71.02 -51.59
N GLY A 3 19.19 -69.99 -52.28
CA GLY A 3 18.33 -70.04 -53.47
C GLY A 3 17.29 -68.90 -53.45
N ASP A 4 17.61 -67.61 -53.64
CA ASP A 4 18.02 -66.89 -54.88
C ASP A 4 16.95 -66.99 -56.00
N THR A 5 16.56 -65.97 -56.78
CA THR A 5 16.89 -64.53 -56.98
C THR A 5 15.90 -63.96 -58.02
N THR A 6 16.05 -62.67 -58.38
CA THR A 6 15.53 -61.88 -59.53
C THR A 6 14.37 -60.92 -59.19
N GLU A 7 14.39 -59.62 -59.53
CA GLU A 7 15.39 -58.72 -60.13
C GLU A 7 14.88 -57.25 -60.01
N THR A 8 15.82 -56.30 -59.92
CA THR A 8 15.85 -54.91 -60.44
C THR A 8 14.62 -53.97 -60.36
N GLU A 9 14.76 -52.77 -59.78
CA GLU A 9 15.31 -51.55 -60.41
C GLU A 9 14.86 -50.26 -59.68
N ASP A 10 15.76 -49.27 -59.70
CA ASP A 10 15.77 -48.00 -58.99
C ASP A 10 14.99 -46.88 -59.74
N LYS A 11 14.32 -45.98 -59.00
CA LYS A 11 14.02 -44.58 -59.38
C LYS A 11 13.33 -43.81 -58.23
N THR A 12 14.08 -42.87 -57.65
CA THR A 12 13.65 -41.74 -56.79
C THR A 12 12.95 -40.62 -57.60
N PRO A 13 12.57 -39.46 -57.04
CA PRO A 13 11.81 -39.14 -55.81
C PRO A 13 10.62 -38.18 -56.13
N ASP A 14 9.59 -38.06 -55.28
CA ASP A 14 8.99 -36.72 -55.05
C ASP A 14 8.11 -36.64 -53.80
N GLY A 15 8.14 -35.47 -53.17
CA GLY A 15 7.67 -35.23 -51.83
C GLY A 15 6.16 -35.06 -51.66
N SER A 16 5.71 -35.30 -50.43
CA SER A 16 4.78 -34.37 -49.79
C SER A 16 4.99 -34.42 -48.27
N SER A 17 5.28 -33.23 -47.75
CA SER A 17 5.46 -32.87 -46.36
C SER A 17 4.19 -33.07 -45.54
N GLY A 18 4.19 -34.04 -44.63
CA GLY A 18 3.30 -34.05 -43.47
C GLY A 18 3.89 -33.14 -42.40
N GLN A 19 3.55 -31.85 -42.44
CA GLN A 19 3.82 -30.92 -41.35
C GLN A 19 3.14 -31.43 -40.08
N SER A 20 3.93 -31.77 -39.06
CA SER A 20 3.43 -31.89 -37.69
C SER A 20 2.92 -30.52 -37.28
N PHE A 21 1.61 -30.40 -37.07
CA PHE A 21 1.06 -29.26 -36.36
C PHE A 21 1.71 -29.22 -34.98
N THR A 22 2.53 -28.19 -34.78
CA THR A 22 3.06 -27.80 -33.48
C THR A 22 1.88 -27.66 -32.51
N ASP A 23 1.92 -28.41 -31.42
CA ASP A 23 1.02 -28.22 -30.29
C ASP A 23 0.98 -26.73 -29.93
N PRO A 24 -0.21 -26.15 -29.72
CA PRO A 24 -0.29 -24.81 -29.14
C PRO A 24 0.38 -24.88 -27.78
N ALA A 25 1.43 -24.09 -27.59
CA ALA A 25 2.20 -23.99 -26.35
C ALA A 25 1.27 -24.11 -25.14
N GLU A 26 1.39 -25.23 -24.44
CA GLU A 26 0.66 -25.49 -23.20
C GLU A 26 0.89 -24.25 -22.31
N PRO A 27 -0.18 -23.54 -21.87
CA PRO A 27 0.00 -22.37 -21.02
C PRO A 27 0.87 -22.82 -19.85
N MET A 28 1.99 -22.15 -19.54
CA MET A 28 2.91 -22.56 -18.46
C MET A 28 2.11 -22.82 -17.18
N LEU A 29 1.72 -24.07 -16.95
CA LEU A 29 0.85 -24.40 -15.84
C LEU A 29 1.69 -24.27 -14.57
N PRO A 30 1.12 -23.69 -13.50
CA PRO A 30 1.92 -23.39 -12.33
C PRO A 30 2.51 -24.64 -11.68
N THR A 31 3.74 -24.55 -11.18
CA THR A 31 4.37 -25.69 -10.51
C THR A 31 3.74 -25.97 -9.14
N PRO A 32 3.21 -27.18 -8.90
CA PRO A 32 2.63 -27.53 -7.62
C PRO A 32 3.69 -27.79 -6.53
N SER A 33 3.37 -27.48 -5.27
CA SER A 33 4.23 -27.74 -4.11
C SER A 33 3.47 -28.22 -2.87
N GLU A 34 4.05 -29.13 -2.11
CA GLU A 34 3.51 -29.59 -0.82
C GLU A 34 3.93 -28.71 0.37
N THR A 35 4.92 -27.84 0.17
CA THR A 35 5.47 -26.98 1.22
C THR A 35 5.32 -25.50 0.88
N THR A 36 5.35 -24.65 1.91
CA THR A 36 5.26 -23.20 1.73
C THR A 36 6.40 -22.68 0.85
N ALA A 37 6.07 -21.98 -0.23
CA ALA A 37 7.04 -21.44 -1.19
C ALA A 37 7.71 -20.15 -0.68
N TRP A 38 8.51 -20.27 0.39
CA TRP A 38 9.09 -19.12 1.11
C TRP A 38 9.92 -18.19 0.21
N LYS A 39 10.74 -18.72 -0.70
CA LYS A 39 11.53 -17.91 -1.65
C LYS A 39 10.61 -16.98 -2.44
N SER A 40 9.53 -17.51 -3.03
CA SER A 40 8.57 -16.75 -3.81
C SER A 40 7.77 -15.76 -2.97
N ILE A 41 7.44 -16.12 -1.72
CA ILE A 41 6.77 -15.21 -0.77
C ILE A 41 7.67 -14.03 -0.41
N TYR A 42 8.97 -14.25 -0.17
CA TYR A 42 9.91 -13.16 0.07
C TYR A 42 10.07 -12.26 -1.15
N MET A 43 10.14 -12.83 -2.36
CA MET A 43 10.17 -12.05 -3.59
C MET A 43 8.86 -11.26 -3.81
N ALA A 44 7.70 -11.84 -3.49
CA ALA A 44 6.42 -11.13 -3.48
C ALA A 44 6.42 -9.96 -2.48
N GLY A 45 7.01 -10.15 -1.30
CA GLY A 45 7.22 -9.09 -0.32
C GLY A 45 8.11 -7.96 -0.84
N ALA A 46 9.22 -8.29 -1.50
CA ALA A 46 10.12 -7.31 -2.13
C ALA A 46 9.42 -6.53 -3.28
N CYS A 47 8.70 -7.22 -4.17
CA CYS A 47 7.91 -6.58 -5.22
C CYS A 47 6.82 -5.66 -4.64
N SER A 48 6.21 -6.04 -3.52
CA SER A 48 5.20 -5.23 -2.84
C SER A 48 5.81 -3.99 -2.18
N PHE A 49 7.01 -4.13 -1.61
CA PHE A 49 7.79 -3.00 -1.09
C PHE A 49 8.13 -2.01 -2.21
N ILE A 50 8.66 -2.50 -3.33
CA ILE A 50 8.99 -1.66 -4.49
C ILE A 50 7.75 -0.89 -4.97
N GLN A 51 6.61 -1.57 -5.13
CA GLN A 51 5.37 -0.92 -5.59
C GLN A 51 4.87 0.14 -4.60
N ALA A 52 4.88 -0.16 -3.30
CA ALA A 52 4.45 0.78 -2.26
C ALA A 52 5.36 2.00 -2.13
N THR A 53 6.67 1.82 -2.30
CA THR A 53 7.67 2.90 -2.31
C THR A 53 7.41 3.89 -3.44
N GLN A 54 7.08 3.40 -4.64
CA GLN A 54 6.80 4.25 -5.79
C GLN A 54 5.55 5.11 -5.61
N PHE A 55 4.54 4.62 -4.89
CA PHE A 55 3.41 5.45 -4.48
C PHE A 55 3.86 6.57 -3.55
N ALA A 56 4.61 6.22 -2.50
CA ALA A 56 4.79 7.10 -1.36
C ALA A 56 5.91 8.14 -1.52
N ILE A 57 6.95 7.86 -2.33
CA ILE A 57 8.12 8.74 -2.46
C ILE A 57 7.78 10.18 -2.87
N PHE A 58 6.66 10.38 -3.58
CA PHE A 58 6.27 11.71 -4.06
C PHE A 58 5.57 12.58 -3.00
N PHE A 59 5.11 12.05 -1.87
CA PHE A 59 4.29 12.83 -0.93
C PHE A 59 5.01 14.05 -0.35
N ALA A 60 6.30 13.91 -0.07
CA ALA A 60 7.09 15.02 0.48
C ALA A 60 7.24 16.17 -0.54
N SER A 61 7.41 15.85 -1.83
CA SER A 61 7.85 16.79 -2.87
C SER A 61 6.77 17.25 -3.85
N MET A 62 5.69 16.50 -4.03
CA MET A 62 4.71 16.77 -5.08
C MET A 62 3.93 18.07 -4.85
N TRP A 63 3.51 18.38 -3.61
CA TRP A 63 2.85 19.67 -3.32
C TRP A 63 3.78 20.86 -3.55
N PRO A 64 4.99 20.91 -2.95
CA PRO A 64 5.99 21.93 -3.27
C PRO A 64 6.30 22.05 -4.77
N TYR A 65 6.32 20.94 -5.51
CA TYR A 65 6.53 20.96 -6.96
C TYR A 65 5.38 21.64 -7.72
N ILE A 66 4.12 21.34 -7.39
CA ILE A 66 3.01 22.05 -8.03
C ILE A 66 3.12 23.55 -7.74
N LEU A 67 3.56 23.96 -6.55
CA LEU A 67 3.73 25.38 -6.22
C LEU A 67 4.86 26.07 -7.00
N THR A 68 5.90 25.36 -7.45
CA THR A 68 6.89 25.95 -8.37
C THR A 68 6.32 26.14 -9.78
N LEU A 69 5.41 25.26 -10.18
CA LEU A 69 4.81 25.24 -11.52
C LEU A 69 3.56 26.12 -11.66
N LYS A 70 2.76 26.23 -10.59
CA LYS A 70 1.49 26.94 -10.52
C LYS A 70 1.28 27.49 -9.10
N PRO A 71 1.80 28.69 -8.79
CA PRO A 71 1.79 29.22 -7.44
C PRO A 71 0.39 29.46 -6.86
N ASP A 72 -0.64 29.72 -7.67
CA ASP A 72 -2.01 30.02 -7.24
C ASP A 72 -2.84 28.79 -6.87
N VAL A 73 -2.30 27.57 -7.03
CA VAL A 73 -3.06 26.34 -6.74
C VAL A 73 -3.43 26.24 -5.25
N LYS A 74 -4.62 25.70 -4.98
CA LYS A 74 -5.12 25.43 -3.62
C LYS A 74 -4.90 23.97 -3.23
N GLN A 75 -4.81 23.72 -1.92
CA GLN A 75 -4.58 22.38 -1.35
C GLN A 75 -5.61 21.36 -1.86
N GLY A 76 -6.88 21.74 -2.02
CA GLY A 76 -7.94 20.87 -2.53
C GLY A 76 -7.61 20.21 -3.87
N SER A 77 -6.95 20.92 -4.79
CA SER A 77 -6.52 20.36 -6.08
C SER A 77 -5.44 19.29 -5.92
N PHE A 78 -4.55 19.43 -4.93
CA PHE A 78 -3.56 18.40 -4.61
C PHE A 78 -4.21 17.14 -4.05
N GLY A 79 -5.26 17.30 -3.23
CA GLY A 79 -6.08 16.18 -2.77
C GLY A 79 -6.60 15.33 -3.94
N VAL A 80 -7.05 15.95 -5.03
CA VAL A 80 -7.48 15.24 -6.24
C VAL A 80 -6.33 14.49 -6.91
N VAL A 81 -5.15 15.10 -7.04
CA VAL A 81 -3.94 14.46 -7.62
C VAL A 81 -3.59 13.18 -6.86
N VAL A 82 -3.58 13.24 -5.52
CA VAL A 82 -3.29 12.08 -4.67
C VAL A 82 -4.39 11.02 -4.81
N ALA A 83 -5.65 11.42 -4.81
CA ALA A 83 -6.78 10.48 -4.87
C ALA A 83 -6.85 9.70 -6.18
N LEU A 84 -6.52 10.33 -7.32
CA LEU A 84 -6.54 9.68 -8.64
C LEU A 84 -5.63 8.45 -8.72
N TYR A 85 -4.52 8.44 -8.00
CA TYR A 85 -3.66 7.27 -7.87
C TYR A 85 -4.45 6.08 -7.28
N SER A 86 -5.12 6.33 -6.14
CA SER A 86 -5.90 5.32 -5.42
C SER A 86 -7.12 4.86 -6.22
N VAL A 87 -7.79 5.77 -6.94
CA VAL A 87 -8.91 5.45 -7.84
C VAL A 87 -8.47 4.44 -8.90
N SER A 88 -7.40 4.75 -9.64
CA SER A 88 -6.91 3.85 -10.68
C SER A 88 -6.43 2.52 -10.10
N GLN A 89 -5.76 2.54 -8.93
CA GLN A 89 -5.35 1.32 -8.25
C GLN A 89 -6.54 0.42 -7.92
N CYS A 90 -7.64 0.97 -7.42
CA CYS A 90 -8.84 0.19 -7.11
C CYS A 90 -9.40 -0.51 -8.36
N ILE A 91 -9.60 0.24 -9.43
CA ILE A 91 -10.14 -0.27 -10.70
C ILE A 91 -9.23 -1.37 -11.26
N CYS A 92 -7.93 -1.08 -11.38
CA CYS A 92 -6.96 -2.01 -11.94
C CYS A 92 -6.73 -3.23 -11.03
N SER A 93 -6.88 -3.11 -9.70
CA SER A 93 -6.74 -4.27 -8.80
C SER A 93 -7.80 -5.35 -9.05
N VAL A 94 -9.03 -4.94 -9.37
CA VAL A 94 -10.11 -5.86 -9.77
C VAL A 94 -9.80 -6.46 -11.14
N GLY A 95 -9.37 -5.61 -12.09
CA GLY A 95 -8.99 -6.04 -13.43
C GLY A 95 -7.86 -7.07 -13.44
N PHE A 96 -6.78 -6.82 -12.70
CA PHE A 96 -5.66 -7.75 -12.56
C PHE A 96 -6.04 -9.04 -11.83
N GLY A 97 -6.89 -8.96 -10.80
CA GLY A 97 -7.39 -10.14 -10.11
C GLY A 97 -8.21 -11.04 -11.04
N TRP A 98 -9.14 -10.46 -11.80
CA TRP A 98 -9.94 -11.18 -12.79
C TRP A 98 -9.05 -11.77 -13.89
N TRP A 99 -8.11 -10.99 -14.41
CA TRP A 99 -7.21 -11.42 -15.48
C TRP A 99 -6.31 -12.57 -15.02
N SER A 100 -5.70 -12.46 -13.84
CA SER A 100 -4.87 -13.50 -13.25
C SER A 100 -5.63 -14.80 -13.04
N ASN A 101 -6.86 -14.73 -12.51
CA ASN A 101 -7.70 -15.91 -12.33
C ASN A 101 -8.05 -16.57 -13.67
N ARG A 102 -8.25 -15.79 -14.74
CA ARG A 102 -8.54 -16.33 -16.08
C ARG A 102 -7.36 -17.05 -16.70
N ILE A 103 -6.14 -16.54 -16.52
CA ILE A 103 -4.93 -17.14 -17.11
C ILE A 103 -4.25 -18.15 -16.17
N GLY A 104 -4.70 -18.27 -14.92
CA GLY A 104 -4.11 -19.14 -13.91
C GLY A 104 -2.70 -18.74 -13.47
N GLN A 105 -2.28 -17.49 -13.73
CA GLN A 105 -0.92 -17.01 -13.48
C GLN A 105 -0.90 -15.59 -12.89
N VAL A 106 0.05 -15.30 -12.00
CA VAL A 106 0.28 -13.96 -11.43
C VAL A 106 1.43 -13.23 -12.09
N ARG A 107 2.40 -13.96 -12.67
CA ARG A 107 3.65 -13.38 -13.20
C ARG A 107 3.43 -12.40 -14.35
N LEU A 108 2.56 -12.71 -15.30
CA LEU A 108 2.29 -11.82 -16.44
C LEU A 108 1.57 -10.51 -16.02
N PRO A 109 0.48 -10.54 -15.23
CA PRO A 109 -0.11 -9.34 -14.65
C PRO A 109 0.90 -8.48 -13.90
N LEU A 110 1.81 -9.09 -13.13
CA LEU A 110 2.87 -8.39 -12.40
C LEU A 110 3.79 -7.59 -13.33
N ILE A 111 4.25 -8.20 -14.42
CA ILE A 111 5.10 -7.53 -15.43
C ILE A 111 4.34 -6.33 -16.02
N VAL A 112 3.09 -6.51 -16.41
CA VAL A 112 2.29 -5.43 -17.00
C VAL A 112 2.08 -4.29 -16.01
N GLY A 113 1.85 -4.56 -14.73
CA GLY A 113 1.74 -3.50 -13.73
C GLY A 113 3.02 -2.69 -13.57
N PHE A 114 4.20 -3.33 -13.53
CA PHE A 114 5.48 -2.62 -13.50
C PHE A 114 5.70 -1.75 -14.74
N LEU A 115 5.28 -2.21 -15.92
CA LEU A 115 5.35 -1.42 -17.15
C LEU A 115 4.40 -0.21 -17.10
N ILE A 116 3.17 -0.39 -16.63
CA ILE A 116 2.21 0.71 -16.45
C ILE A 116 2.76 1.75 -15.44
N MET A 117 3.36 1.29 -14.34
CA MET A 117 4.03 2.18 -13.39
C MET A 117 5.19 2.95 -14.02
N ALA A 118 6.01 2.29 -14.84
CA ALA A 118 7.08 2.96 -15.58
C ALA A 118 6.52 4.03 -16.53
N CYS A 119 5.44 3.74 -17.27
CA CYS A 119 4.75 4.72 -18.10
C CYS A 119 4.29 5.94 -17.28
N GLY A 120 3.64 5.73 -16.13
CA GLY A 120 3.19 6.83 -15.27
C GLY A 120 4.35 7.70 -14.74
N ASN A 121 5.49 7.08 -14.42
CA ASN A 121 6.69 7.82 -14.00
C ASN A 121 7.34 8.59 -15.16
N LEU A 122 7.34 8.04 -16.37
CA LEU A 122 7.76 8.77 -17.58
C LEU A 122 6.84 9.96 -17.87
N THR A 123 5.53 9.78 -17.75
CA THR A 123 4.57 10.88 -17.85
C THR A 123 4.84 11.95 -16.80
N TYR A 124 5.22 11.56 -15.57
CA TYR A 124 5.57 12.52 -14.53
C TYR A 124 6.83 13.34 -14.87
N LEU A 125 7.86 12.70 -15.42
CA LEU A 125 9.06 13.40 -15.90
C LEU A 125 8.76 14.37 -17.03
N SER A 126 7.73 14.10 -17.84
CA SER A 126 7.36 14.98 -18.93
C SER A 126 6.76 16.31 -18.47
N LEU A 127 6.38 16.47 -17.19
CA LEU A 127 5.67 17.66 -16.68
C LEU A 127 6.30 18.97 -17.13
N GLN A 128 7.61 19.10 -17.01
CA GLN A 128 8.38 20.29 -17.39
C GLN A 128 8.18 20.75 -18.85
N TYR A 129 7.71 19.87 -19.75
CA TYR A 129 7.45 20.20 -21.16
C TYR A 129 6.02 20.69 -21.41
N TRP A 130 5.16 20.75 -20.38
CA TRP A 130 3.73 21.08 -20.50
C TRP A 130 3.34 22.33 -19.70
N PRO A 131 3.92 23.51 -19.97
CA PRO A 131 3.79 24.73 -19.16
C PRO A 131 2.34 25.09 -18.78
N SER A 132 1.42 24.98 -19.74
CA SER A 132 0.01 25.34 -19.54
C SER A 132 -0.83 24.26 -18.85
N HIS A 133 -0.32 23.03 -18.71
CA HIS A 133 -1.09 21.86 -18.32
C HIS A 133 -0.44 20.99 -17.22
N HIS A 134 0.59 21.50 -16.53
CA HIS A 134 1.35 20.81 -15.48
C HIS A 134 0.49 19.98 -14.50
N LEU A 135 -0.57 20.58 -13.95
CA LEU A 135 -1.44 19.92 -12.98
C LEU A 135 -2.18 18.72 -13.60
N TYR A 136 -2.72 18.86 -14.81
CA TYR A 136 -3.44 17.78 -15.48
C TYR A 136 -2.51 16.65 -15.92
N VAL A 137 -1.30 16.97 -16.37
CA VAL A 137 -0.28 15.97 -16.68
C VAL A 137 0.15 15.24 -15.41
N MET A 138 0.25 15.94 -14.27
CA MET A 138 0.50 15.30 -12.98
C MET A 138 -0.61 14.32 -12.59
N MET A 139 -1.87 14.76 -12.73
CA MET A 139 -3.05 13.92 -12.49
C MET A 139 -3.03 12.66 -13.36
N ALA A 140 -2.74 12.80 -14.65
CA ALA A 140 -2.61 11.68 -15.58
C ALA A 140 -1.46 10.75 -15.18
N ALA A 141 -0.28 11.30 -14.85
CA ALA A 141 0.87 10.53 -14.41
C ALA A 141 0.57 9.71 -13.14
N ARG A 142 -0.10 10.31 -12.16
CA ARG A 142 -0.52 9.65 -10.92
C ARG A 142 -1.59 8.59 -11.17
N PHE A 143 -2.57 8.88 -12.03
CA PHE A 143 -3.60 7.92 -12.42
C PHE A 143 -2.97 6.67 -13.08
N ILE A 144 -2.13 6.86 -14.11
CA ILE A 144 -1.45 5.77 -14.82
C ILE A 144 -0.59 4.96 -13.85
N ALA A 145 0.27 5.61 -13.06
CA ALA A 145 1.12 4.91 -12.09
C ALA A 145 0.31 4.14 -11.04
N GLY A 146 -0.81 4.70 -10.59
CA GLY A 146 -1.75 4.06 -9.67
C GLY A 146 -2.33 2.77 -10.24
N GLY A 147 -2.70 2.77 -11.51
CA GLY A 147 -3.20 1.59 -12.20
C GLY A 147 -2.24 0.40 -12.10
N GLY A 148 -0.94 0.62 -12.33
CA GLY A 148 0.05 -0.45 -12.26
C GLY A 148 0.26 -1.06 -10.87
N THR A 149 0.03 -0.30 -9.79
CA THR A 149 0.05 -0.84 -8.41
C THR A 149 -1.16 -1.68 -8.02
N GLY A 150 -2.12 -1.88 -8.93
CA GLY A 150 -3.23 -2.80 -8.72
C GLY A 150 -2.77 -4.22 -8.37
N ASN A 151 -1.57 -4.62 -8.79
CA ASN A 151 -0.98 -5.94 -8.51
C ASN A 151 -0.60 -6.20 -7.04
N MET A 152 -0.59 -5.19 -6.18
CA MET A 152 -0.32 -5.40 -4.75
C MET A 152 -1.37 -6.31 -4.09
N SER A 153 -2.63 -6.25 -4.54
CA SER A 153 -3.68 -7.18 -4.09
C SER A 153 -3.39 -8.61 -4.57
N LEU A 154 -2.88 -8.74 -5.79
CA LEU A 154 -2.56 -10.02 -6.42
C LEU A 154 -1.43 -10.75 -5.68
N LEU A 155 -0.35 -10.04 -5.32
CA LEU A 155 0.75 -10.62 -4.54
C LEU A 155 0.30 -11.13 -3.17
N ARG A 156 -0.67 -10.46 -2.54
CA ARG A 156 -1.24 -10.92 -1.27
C ARG A 156 -2.12 -12.16 -1.46
N ALA A 157 -2.93 -12.20 -2.51
CA ALA A 157 -3.71 -13.37 -2.87
C ALA A 157 -2.78 -14.58 -3.14
N TYR A 158 -1.72 -14.36 -3.93
CA TYR A 158 -0.68 -15.35 -4.19
C TYR A 158 -0.04 -15.87 -2.90
N ALA A 159 0.28 -14.99 -1.93
CA ALA A 159 0.84 -15.44 -0.65
C ALA A 159 -0.08 -16.43 0.08
N SER A 160 -1.41 -16.30 -0.07
CA SER A 160 -2.38 -17.20 0.56
C SER A 160 -2.47 -18.58 -0.10
N THR A 161 -2.20 -18.65 -1.42
CA THR A 161 -2.25 -19.87 -2.22
C THR A 161 -0.89 -20.56 -2.32
N ALA A 162 0.20 -19.83 -2.10
CA ALA A 162 1.58 -20.33 -2.07
C ALA A 162 2.05 -20.77 -0.67
N SER A 163 1.16 -20.82 0.33
CA SER A 163 1.48 -21.13 1.73
C SER A 163 0.53 -22.13 2.38
N THR A 164 1.09 -22.95 3.27
CA THR A 164 0.33 -23.96 4.02
C THR A 164 -0.57 -23.30 5.05
N MET A 165 -1.59 -24.02 5.55
CA MET A 165 -2.48 -23.50 6.62
C MET A 165 -1.70 -22.98 7.84
N LYS A 166 -0.63 -23.68 8.23
CA LYS A 166 0.23 -23.33 9.37
C LYS A 166 0.99 -22.03 9.14
N ASP A 167 1.50 -21.82 7.92
CA ASP A 167 2.34 -20.67 7.58
C ASP A 167 1.58 -19.48 6.99
N ARG A 168 0.31 -19.67 6.58
CA ARG A 168 -0.45 -18.68 5.80
C ARG A 168 -0.47 -17.29 6.41
N SER A 169 -0.70 -17.19 7.71
CA SER A 169 -0.71 -15.88 8.39
C SER A 169 0.66 -15.19 8.31
N ARG A 170 1.76 -15.95 8.42
CA ARG A 170 3.13 -15.42 8.31
C ARG A 170 3.46 -15.04 6.86
N ALA A 171 3.04 -15.83 5.88
CA ALA A 171 3.22 -15.52 4.46
C ALA A 171 2.50 -14.23 4.05
N ILE A 172 1.23 -14.08 4.43
CA ILE A 172 0.44 -12.86 4.19
C ILE A 172 1.05 -11.66 4.93
N ALA A 173 1.54 -11.86 6.16
CA ALA A 173 2.22 -10.82 6.92
C ALA A 173 3.53 -10.37 6.26
N CYS A 174 4.28 -11.27 5.63
CA CYS A 174 5.49 -10.92 4.88
C CYS A 174 5.17 -9.97 3.71
N VAL A 175 4.20 -10.32 2.87
CA VAL A 175 3.79 -9.47 1.75
C VAL A 175 3.20 -8.14 2.22
N SER A 176 2.34 -8.18 3.25
CA SER A 176 1.72 -6.98 3.81
C SER A 176 2.75 -6.08 4.53
N GLY A 177 3.77 -6.68 5.14
CA GLY A 177 4.91 -5.97 5.72
C GLY A 177 5.72 -5.24 4.66
N GLY A 178 5.95 -5.87 3.50
CA GLY A 178 6.57 -5.20 2.35
C GLY A 178 5.82 -3.93 1.93
N ILE A 179 4.49 -4.02 1.81
CA ILE A 179 3.63 -2.87 1.51
C ILE A 179 3.78 -1.77 2.57
N ALA A 180 3.63 -2.14 3.85
CA ALA A 180 3.70 -1.18 4.95
C ALA A 180 5.07 -0.48 5.00
N MET A 181 6.17 -1.24 4.92
CA MET A 181 7.52 -0.70 4.92
C MET A 181 7.76 0.23 3.72
N GLY A 182 7.30 -0.14 2.51
CA GLY A 182 7.49 0.69 1.33
C GLY A 182 6.73 2.02 1.41
N THR A 183 5.49 2.00 1.93
CA THR A 183 4.72 3.23 2.15
C THR A 183 5.40 4.13 3.19
N MET A 184 5.96 3.56 4.25
CA MET A 184 6.56 4.36 5.32
C MET A 184 7.96 4.90 4.97
N ILE A 185 8.80 4.09 4.31
CA ILE A 185 10.15 4.45 3.90
C ILE A 185 10.13 5.35 2.67
N GLY A 186 9.16 5.17 1.78
CA GLY A 186 9.09 5.84 0.48
C GLY A 186 9.33 7.35 0.54
N PRO A 187 8.57 8.15 1.32
CA PRO A 187 8.78 9.59 1.39
C PRO A 187 10.16 9.97 1.93
N GLY A 188 10.79 9.11 2.73
CA GLY A 188 12.14 9.32 3.25
C GLY A 188 13.24 9.20 2.19
N LEU A 189 13.05 8.36 1.17
CA LEU A 189 13.99 8.22 0.05
C LEU A 189 14.14 9.51 -0.76
N GLN A 190 13.20 10.45 -0.63
CA GLN A 190 13.30 11.79 -1.18
C GLN A 190 14.56 12.54 -0.70
N LEU A 191 15.08 12.25 0.50
CA LEU A 191 16.30 12.86 1.04
C LEU A 191 17.54 12.59 0.17
N LEU A 192 17.57 11.48 -0.57
CA LEU A 192 18.66 11.17 -1.49
C LEU A 192 18.84 12.26 -2.56
N PHE A 193 17.78 13.03 -2.82
CA PHE A 193 17.73 14.07 -3.85
C PHE A 193 17.77 15.49 -3.28
N ALA A 194 17.88 15.65 -1.95
CA ALA A 194 17.99 16.97 -1.33
C ALA A 194 19.17 17.80 -1.86
N PRO A 195 20.37 17.23 -2.13
CA PRO A 195 21.50 17.99 -2.68
C PRO A 195 21.28 18.60 -4.07
N LEU A 196 20.26 18.16 -4.82
CA LEU A 196 19.95 18.71 -6.14
C LEU A 196 19.23 20.06 -6.07
N GLY A 197 18.54 20.36 -4.96
CA GLY A 197 17.73 21.57 -4.81
C GLY A 197 16.58 21.68 -5.81
N ALA A 198 15.88 22.81 -5.77
CA ALA A 198 14.77 23.14 -6.68
C ALA A 198 15.24 23.44 -8.10
N ASP A 199 16.38 24.13 -8.24
CA ASP A 199 16.95 24.52 -9.54
C ASP A 199 17.50 23.31 -10.30
N GLY A 200 18.03 22.33 -9.58
CA GLY A 200 18.47 21.06 -10.15
C GLY A 200 19.63 21.20 -11.15
N ILE A 201 19.80 20.17 -11.97
CA ILE A 201 20.73 20.11 -13.08
C ILE A 201 19.98 19.73 -14.36
N ASN A 202 20.40 20.26 -15.51
CA ASN A 202 19.81 19.88 -16.79
C ASN A 202 20.70 18.84 -17.49
N VAL A 203 20.14 17.67 -17.77
CA VAL A 203 20.83 16.55 -18.42
C VAL A 203 20.00 16.11 -19.62
N LEU A 204 20.56 16.22 -20.84
CA LEU A 204 19.89 15.82 -22.08
C LEU A 204 18.50 16.45 -22.28
N GLY A 205 18.32 17.71 -21.85
CA GLY A 205 17.05 18.42 -21.93
C GLY A 205 16.04 18.06 -20.83
N LEU A 206 16.42 17.23 -19.85
CA LEU A 206 15.64 16.90 -18.66
C LEU A 206 16.16 17.70 -17.47
N ALA A 207 15.30 18.53 -16.83
CA ALA A 207 15.63 19.19 -15.58
C ALA A 207 15.46 18.20 -14.42
N ILE A 208 16.58 17.79 -13.86
CA ILE A 208 16.69 16.86 -12.74
C ILE A 208 16.85 17.68 -11.46
N SER A 209 15.75 17.84 -10.72
CA SER A 209 15.71 18.56 -9.45
C SER A 209 15.25 17.63 -8.33
N ILE A 210 15.19 18.16 -7.10
CA ILE A 210 14.55 17.48 -5.97
C ILE A 210 13.13 17.00 -6.31
N TYR A 211 12.42 17.67 -7.24
CA TYR A 211 11.04 17.34 -7.57
C TYR A 211 10.86 16.27 -8.65
N SER A 212 11.78 16.19 -9.63
CA SER A 212 11.69 15.23 -10.76
C SER A 212 12.49 13.95 -10.51
N SER A 213 13.56 14.00 -9.71
CA SER A 213 14.41 12.84 -9.38
C SER A 213 13.67 11.63 -8.80
N PRO A 214 12.62 11.78 -7.96
CA PRO A 214 11.84 10.64 -7.49
C PRO A 214 11.26 9.79 -8.61
N ALA A 215 10.86 10.39 -9.73
CA ALA A 215 10.33 9.64 -10.87
C ALA A 215 11.43 8.86 -11.60
N LEU A 216 12.64 9.41 -11.74
CA LEU A 216 13.80 8.67 -12.26
C LEU A 216 14.14 7.47 -11.37
N PHE A 217 14.14 7.68 -10.05
CA PHE A 217 14.38 6.61 -9.09
C PHE A 217 13.29 5.53 -9.18
N CYS A 218 12.03 5.91 -9.36
CA CYS A 218 10.96 4.95 -9.59
C CYS A 218 11.15 4.14 -10.88
N LEU A 219 11.74 4.70 -11.94
CA LEU A 219 12.08 3.93 -13.15
C LEU A 219 13.15 2.87 -12.88
N ILE A 220 14.15 3.18 -12.07
CA ILE A 220 15.15 2.20 -11.60
C ILE A 220 14.46 1.08 -10.80
N LEU A 221 13.57 1.47 -9.88
CA LEU A 221 12.78 0.52 -9.09
C LEU A 221 11.88 -0.38 -9.95
N ASN A 222 11.28 0.16 -11.02
CA ASN A 222 10.51 -0.64 -11.99
C ASN A 222 11.41 -1.64 -12.73
N GLY A 223 12.60 -1.21 -13.17
CA GLY A 223 13.60 -2.10 -13.76
C GLY A 223 13.98 -3.23 -12.81
N LEU A 224 14.29 -2.91 -11.55
CA LEU A 224 14.60 -3.90 -10.52
C LEU A 224 13.43 -4.86 -10.27
N GLY A 225 12.19 -4.34 -10.19
CA GLY A 225 10.98 -5.15 -10.04
C GLY A 225 10.79 -6.13 -11.20
N LEU A 226 10.99 -5.68 -12.43
CA LEU A 226 10.95 -6.53 -13.63
C LEU A 226 12.03 -7.60 -13.61
N LEU A 227 13.25 -7.28 -13.18
CA LEU A 227 14.34 -8.25 -13.03
C LEU A 227 14.01 -9.30 -11.97
N ILE A 228 13.46 -8.89 -10.82
CA ILE A 228 13.01 -9.82 -9.77
C ILE A 228 11.93 -10.75 -10.33
N VAL A 229 10.90 -10.21 -10.98
CA VAL A 229 9.81 -11.02 -11.53
C VAL A 229 10.32 -11.98 -12.61
N LYS A 230 11.26 -11.55 -13.45
CA LYS A 230 11.79 -12.36 -14.55
C LYS A 230 12.75 -13.46 -14.08
N PHE A 231 13.66 -13.16 -13.16
CA PHE A 231 14.78 -14.04 -12.83
C PHE A 231 14.70 -14.71 -11.45
N ALA A 232 13.98 -14.11 -10.48
CA ALA A 232 13.95 -14.61 -9.10
C ALA A 232 12.58 -15.12 -8.65
N PHE A 233 11.49 -14.57 -9.19
CA PHE A 233 10.13 -14.94 -8.85
C PHE A 233 9.69 -16.23 -9.57
N GLU A 234 9.71 -17.33 -8.85
CA GLU A 234 9.16 -18.61 -9.27
C GLU A 234 7.72 -18.74 -8.79
N GLU A 235 6.80 -18.97 -9.71
CA GLU A 235 5.38 -19.08 -9.39
C GLU A 235 5.01 -20.52 -8.97
N LYS A 236 4.66 -20.68 -7.68
CA LYS A 236 4.35 -21.97 -7.06
C LYS A 236 3.06 -21.88 -6.26
N TYR A 237 2.20 -22.88 -6.42
CA TYR A 237 0.93 -22.98 -5.69
C TYR A 237 0.91 -24.25 -4.87
N ILE A 238 0.30 -24.18 -3.70
CA ILE A 238 0.07 -25.38 -2.91
C ILE A 238 -1.15 -26.10 -3.47
N ILE A 239 -0.97 -27.32 -3.95
CA ILE A 239 -2.10 -28.20 -4.24
C ILE A 239 -2.69 -28.57 -2.89
N LYS A 240 -3.86 -28.04 -2.58
CA LYS A 240 -4.68 -28.58 -1.49
C LYS A 240 -6.10 -28.86 -1.93
N HIS A 241 -6.27 -29.37 -3.15
CA HIS A 241 -7.62 -29.50 -3.72
C HIS A 241 -7.95 -30.80 -4.46
N GLU A 242 -7.04 -31.77 -4.58
CA GLU A 242 -7.42 -33.08 -5.14
C GLU A 242 -7.15 -34.26 -4.19
N ASN A 243 -5.98 -34.32 -3.54
CA ASN A 243 -5.66 -35.51 -2.76
C ASN A 243 -6.41 -35.57 -1.42
N ASP A 244 -6.51 -34.49 -0.64
CA ASP A 244 -7.30 -34.50 0.61
C ASP A 244 -8.81 -34.66 0.33
N VAL A 245 -9.32 -34.10 -0.77
CA VAL A 245 -10.75 -34.24 -1.15
C VAL A 245 -11.04 -35.67 -1.62
N LYS A 246 -10.16 -36.27 -2.43
CA LYS A 246 -10.28 -37.68 -2.83
C LYS A 246 -10.11 -38.63 -1.64
N HIS A 247 -9.21 -38.32 -0.70
CA HIS A 247 -8.99 -39.12 0.50
C HIS A 247 -10.15 -39.01 1.50
N ASP A 248 -10.78 -37.84 1.63
CA ASP A 248 -11.99 -37.62 2.44
C ASP A 248 -13.24 -38.22 1.76
N GLU A 249 -13.30 -38.22 0.42
CA GLU A 249 -14.36 -38.88 -0.37
C GLU A 249 -14.25 -40.41 -0.32
N GLU A 250 -13.04 -40.98 -0.39
CA GLU A 250 -12.78 -42.41 -0.26
C GLU A 250 -13.02 -42.93 1.16
N ASN A 251 -12.77 -42.11 2.19
CA ASN A 251 -12.98 -42.49 3.60
C ASN A 251 -14.41 -42.27 4.10
N GLY A 252 -15.33 -41.76 3.28
CA GLY A 252 -16.73 -41.52 3.69
C GLY A 252 -16.91 -40.48 4.79
N GLU A 253 -15.87 -39.71 5.16
CA GLU A 253 -15.93 -38.60 6.09
C GLU A 253 -16.53 -37.36 5.40
N LYS A 254 -17.78 -37.48 4.94
CA LYS A 254 -18.64 -36.32 4.65
C LYS A 254 -19.09 -35.66 5.94
N THR A 255 -18.13 -35.17 6.71
CA THR A 255 -18.40 -34.13 7.71
C THR A 255 -17.52 -32.95 7.39
N ALA A 256 -17.83 -32.27 6.29
CA ALA A 256 -17.55 -30.84 6.21
C ALA A 256 -18.28 -30.22 7.41
N LYS A 257 -17.60 -30.13 8.57
CA LYS A 257 -18.12 -29.49 9.78
C LYS A 257 -18.69 -28.17 9.31
N LYS A 258 -20.00 -27.99 9.46
CA LYS A 258 -20.69 -26.79 9.02
C LYS A 258 -20.22 -25.65 9.94
N LEU A 259 -19.13 -24.98 9.56
CA LEU A 259 -18.56 -23.88 10.34
C LEU A 259 -19.67 -22.87 10.64
N GLY A 260 -19.80 -22.45 11.90
CA GLY A 260 -20.79 -21.43 12.28
C GLY A 260 -20.60 -20.11 11.52
N ASN A 261 -21.52 -19.15 11.58
CA ASN A 261 -21.26 -17.85 10.96
C ASN A 261 -20.15 -17.08 11.71
N PRO A 262 -19.20 -16.43 11.02
CA PRO A 262 -18.18 -15.63 11.70
C PRO A 262 -18.81 -14.44 12.41
N ASP A 263 -18.13 -13.88 13.42
CA ASP A 263 -18.59 -12.63 14.04
C ASP A 263 -18.36 -11.46 13.07
N PHE A 264 -19.42 -11.11 12.33
CA PHE A 264 -19.41 -10.01 11.38
C PHE A 264 -19.16 -8.65 12.04
N ILE A 265 -19.52 -8.46 13.31
CA ILE A 265 -19.29 -7.20 14.02
C ILE A 265 -17.80 -7.06 14.35
N ALA A 266 -17.15 -8.13 14.80
CA ALA A 266 -15.70 -8.14 15.02
C ALA A 266 -14.91 -7.94 13.70
N ILE A 267 -15.36 -8.55 12.61
CA ILE A 267 -14.81 -8.34 11.26
C ILE A 267 -14.94 -6.86 10.86
N LEU A 268 -16.14 -6.29 10.99
CA LEU A 268 -16.40 -4.89 10.61
C LEU A 268 -15.54 -3.92 11.44
N LEU A 269 -15.36 -4.18 12.73
CA LEU A 269 -14.50 -3.35 13.58
C LEU A 269 -13.03 -3.38 13.12
N CYS A 270 -12.49 -4.55 12.77
CA CYS A 270 -11.15 -4.66 12.19
C CYS A 270 -11.03 -3.91 10.86
N VAL A 271 -12.04 -4.04 9.98
CA VAL A 271 -12.10 -3.36 8.68
C VAL A 271 -12.15 -1.84 8.86
N PHE A 272 -12.97 -1.34 9.79
CA PHE A 272 -13.06 0.08 10.09
C PHE A 272 -11.79 0.63 10.75
N THR A 273 -11.15 -0.16 11.61
CA THR A 273 -9.82 0.16 12.18
C THR A 273 -8.79 0.37 11.08
N ARG A 274 -8.77 -0.54 10.10
CA ARG A 274 -7.88 -0.45 8.94
C ARG A 274 -8.19 0.77 8.08
N PHE A 275 -9.45 1.06 7.84
CA PHE A 275 -9.87 2.27 7.13
C PHE A 275 -9.33 3.52 7.83
N LEU A 276 -9.59 3.71 9.13
CA LEU A 276 -9.16 4.90 9.87
C LEU A 276 -7.65 5.02 10.01
N GLN A 277 -6.94 3.91 10.20
CA GLN A 277 -5.48 3.88 10.16
C GLN A 277 -4.96 4.51 8.86
N ILE A 278 -5.46 4.02 7.73
CA ILE A 278 -5.00 4.45 6.42
C ILE A 278 -5.50 5.86 6.09
N PHE A 279 -6.71 6.20 6.54
CA PHE A 279 -7.26 7.54 6.41
C PHE A 279 -6.39 8.58 7.11
N LEU A 280 -5.95 8.31 8.35
CA LEU A 280 -5.02 9.19 9.08
C LEU A 280 -3.66 9.29 8.36
N ASN A 281 -3.07 8.15 7.95
CA ASN A 281 -1.80 8.14 7.21
C ASN A 281 -1.84 9.03 5.97
N THR A 282 -2.86 8.82 5.14
CA THR A 282 -2.96 9.53 3.88
C THR A 282 -3.36 10.98 4.09
N THR A 283 -4.10 11.30 5.16
CA THR A 283 -4.35 12.69 5.55
C THR A 283 -3.03 13.41 5.79
N THR A 284 -2.19 12.89 6.68
CA THR A 284 -0.92 13.54 7.06
C THR A 284 0.06 13.58 5.89
N GLU A 285 0.10 12.56 5.05
CA GLU A 285 0.88 12.57 3.81
C GLU A 285 0.39 13.64 2.82
N SER A 286 -0.93 13.80 2.67
CA SER A 286 -1.51 14.73 1.69
C SER A 286 -1.44 16.21 2.10
N ILE A 287 -1.43 16.52 3.39
CA ILE A 287 -1.34 17.92 3.85
C ILE A 287 0.00 18.23 4.51
N GLY A 288 0.87 17.24 4.72
CA GLY A 288 2.09 17.36 5.52
C GLY A 288 3.01 18.49 5.08
N SER A 289 3.40 18.53 3.80
CA SER A 289 4.29 19.60 3.31
C SER A 289 3.63 20.99 3.40
N ALA A 290 2.34 21.09 3.08
CA ALA A 290 1.60 22.36 3.23
C ALA A 290 1.49 22.79 4.70
N TYR A 291 1.28 21.83 5.59
CA TYR A 291 1.19 22.04 7.03
C TYR A 291 2.52 22.53 7.60
N LEU A 292 3.64 21.90 7.23
CA LEU A 292 4.97 22.29 7.68
C LEU A 292 5.35 23.71 7.23
N MET A 293 5.08 24.06 5.97
CA MET A 293 5.35 25.41 5.45
C MET A 293 4.57 26.48 6.21
N MET A 294 3.28 26.22 6.47
CA MET A 294 2.37 27.19 7.12
C MET A 294 2.54 27.26 8.64
N MET A 295 2.71 26.12 9.33
CA MET A 295 2.80 26.07 10.80
C MET A 295 4.18 26.43 11.33
N PHE A 296 5.23 26.08 10.60
CA PHE A 296 6.61 26.17 11.06
C PHE A 296 7.48 27.10 10.20
N SER A 297 6.86 27.86 9.29
CA SER A 297 7.55 28.84 8.43
C SER A 297 8.65 28.21 7.56
N TYR A 298 8.50 26.95 7.17
CA TYR A 298 9.47 26.28 6.31
C TYR A 298 9.28 26.64 4.84
N GLU A 299 10.39 26.91 4.17
CA GLU A 299 10.38 27.06 2.72
C GLU A 299 10.19 25.70 2.02
N LYS A 300 9.85 25.72 0.73
CA LYS A 300 9.55 24.50 -0.05
C LYS A 300 10.59 23.39 0.13
N GLU A 301 11.87 23.70 -0.04
CA GLU A 301 12.95 22.71 0.06
C GLU A 301 13.16 22.18 1.48
N GLU A 302 13.06 23.08 2.47
CA GLU A 302 13.17 22.73 3.88
C GLU A 302 11.99 21.85 4.30
N ALA A 303 10.77 22.18 3.89
CA ALA A 303 9.57 21.38 4.13
C ALA A 303 9.69 19.98 3.52
N VAL A 304 10.21 19.85 2.29
CA VAL A 304 10.50 18.54 1.67
C VAL A 304 11.50 17.75 2.52
N THR A 305 12.60 18.37 2.92
CA THR A 305 13.70 17.74 3.65
C THR A 305 13.27 17.30 5.04
N VAL A 306 12.62 18.18 5.80
CA VAL A 306 12.11 17.88 7.15
C VAL A 306 11.04 16.80 7.09
N ASN A 307 10.07 16.90 6.16
CA ASN A 307 9.03 15.88 6.03
C ASN A 307 9.63 14.51 5.71
N ALA A 308 10.55 14.45 4.73
CA ALA A 308 11.25 13.24 4.37
C ALA A 308 12.10 12.69 5.55
N GLY A 309 12.73 13.54 6.34
CA GLY A 309 13.44 13.16 7.58
C GLY A 309 12.53 12.48 8.61
N ILE A 310 11.37 13.09 8.90
CA ILE A 310 10.37 12.53 9.82
C ILE A 310 9.92 11.14 9.35
N HIS A 311 9.61 11.00 8.07
CA HIS A 311 9.25 9.71 7.47
C HIS A 311 10.38 8.69 7.51
N THR A 312 11.62 9.10 7.31
CA THR A 312 12.80 8.21 7.36
C THR A 312 12.97 7.59 8.74
N VAL A 313 12.90 8.42 9.79
CA VAL A 313 13.00 7.93 11.18
C VAL A 313 11.82 7.01 11.51
N SER A 314 10.60 7.42 11.17
CA SER A 314 9.38 6.62 11.38
C SER A 314 9.45 5.26 10.65
N GLY A 315 9.82 5.27 9.37
CA GLY A 315 9.95 4.10 8.53
C GLY A 315 11.06 3.15 8.99
N SER A 316 12.16 3.69 9.49
CA SER A 316 13.26 2.88 10.05
C SER A 316 12.82 2.15 11.32
N ILE A 317 12.17 2.85 12.26
CA ILE A 317 11.61 2.24 13.48
C ILE A 317 10.63 1.12 13.11
N ALA A 318 9.71 1.41 12.19
CA ALA A 318 8.72 0.43 11.76
C ALA A 318 9.33 -0.77 11.06
N ALA A 319 10.31 -0.58 10.18
CA ALA A 319 11.02 -1.67 9.52
C ALA A 319 11.75 -2.55 10.53
N THR A 320 12.48 -1.96 11.48
CA THR A 320 13.12 -2.69 12.57
C THR A 320 12.09 -3.50 13.36
N MET A 321 10.97 -2.90 13.74
CA MET A 321 9.90 -3.61 14.45
C MET A 321 9.33 -4.76 13.61
N PHE A 322 9.01 -4.56 12.33
CA PHE A 322 8.51 -5.62 11.44
C PHE A 322 9.49 -6.78 11.32
N ILE A 323 10.78 -6.49 11.13
CA ILE A 323 11.84 -7.50 11.07
C ILE A 323 11.90 -8.27 12.39
N CYS A 324 11.91 -7.57 13.53
CA CYS A 324 11.86 -8.22 14.85
C CYS A 324 10.63 -9.12 14.98
N PHE A 325 9.45 -8.69 14.57
CA PHE A 325 8.23 -9.49 14.65
C PHE A 325 8.24 -10.73 13.75
N ILE A 326 8.89 -10.66 12.58
CA ILE A 326 8.98 -11.78 11.62
C ILE A 326 10.00 -12.82 12.08
N PHE A 327 11.16 -12.39 12.58
CA PHE A 327 12.28 -13.28 12.86
C PHE A 327 12.43 -13.70 14.33
N THR A 328 11.72 -13.05 15.26
CA THR A 328 11.77 -13.40 16.69
C THR A 328 10.44 -13.98 17.19
N LYS A 329 10.45 -14.53 18.42
CA LYS A 329 9.25 -15.05 19.10
C LYS A 329 8.42 -13.97 19.82
N ILE A 330 8.70 -12.68 19.63
CA ILE A 330 7.98 -11.57 20.29
C ILE A 330 6.45 -11.70 20.11
N ARG A 331 6.00 -12.18 18.95
CA ARG A 331 4.58 -12.41 18.65
C ARG A 331 3.83 -13.28 19.67
N GLU A 332 4.52 -14.18 20.38
CA GLU A 332 3.93 -15.09 21.37
C GLU A 332 3.58 -14.36 22.67
N TYR A 333 4.25 -13.25 22.96
CA TYR A 333 4.05 -12.43 24.17
C TYR A 333 3.08 -11.27 23.95
N VAL A 334 2.76 -10.93 22.70
CA VAL A 334 1.88 -9.80 22.38
C VAL A 334 0.41 -10.16 22.60
N LYS A 335 -0.16 -9.61 23.68
CA LYS A 335 -1.60 -9.66 23.95
C LYS A 335 -2.35 -8.79 22.93
N ILE A 336 -2.74 -9.41 21.81
CA ILE A 336 -3.30 -8.76 20.61
C ILE A 336 -4.33 -7.66 20.96
N ARG A 337 -5.39 -7.99 21.72
CA ARG A 337 -6.47 -7.02 22.06
C ARG A 337 -5.95 -5.78 22.79
N THR A 338 -5.06 -5.97 23.78
CA THR A 338 -4.51 -4.89 24.60
C THR A 338 -3.58 -4.00 23.78
N PHE A 339 -2.68 -4.61 23.00
CA PHE A 339 -1.76 -3.84 22.17
C PHE A 339 -2.48 -3.08 21.05
N THR A 340 -3.58 -3.62 20.50
CA THR A 340 -4.41 -2.86 19.54
C THR A 340 -4.99 -1.61 20.20
N LEU A 341 -5.60 -1.73 21.39
CA LEU A 341 -6.15 -0.58 22.12
C LEU A 341 -5.06 0.47 22.45
N ILE A 342 -3.90 0.04 22.96
CA ILE A 342 -2.76 0.95 23.23
C ILE A 342 -2.33 1.67 21.95
N SER A 343 -2.25 0.96 20.83
CA SER A 343 -1.86 1.54 19.54
C SER A 343 -2.88 2.52 18.95
N LEU A 344 -4.15 2.49 19.40
CA LEU A 344 -5.18 3.44 18.99
C LEU A 344 -5.16 4.73 19.82
N ILE A 345 -4.79 4.64 21.10
CA ILE A 345 -4.72 5.80 22.01
C ILE A 345 -3.62 6.76 21.58
N MET A 346 -2.46 6.25 21.13
CA MET A 346 -1.31 7.09 20.77
C MET A 346 -1.60 8.10 19.62
N PRO A 347 -2.21 7.69 18.49
CA PRO A 347 -2.69 8.63 17.47
C PRO A 347 -3.66 9.69 18.02
N LEU A 348 -4.62 9.29 18.87
CA LEU A 348 -5.58 10.23 19.45
C LEU A 348 -4.86 11.28 20.32
N THR A 349 -3.94 10.85 21.18
CA THR A 349 -3.14 11.76 22.02
C THR A 349 -2.34 12.74 21.18
N TRP A 350 -1.71 12.28 20.09
CA TRP A 350 -0.97 13.14 19.18
C TRP A 350 -1.87 14.17 18.49
N LEU A 351 -3.03 13.75 17.98
CA LEU A 351 -4.00 14.64 17.35
C LEU A 351 -4.52 15.71 18.33
N ILE A 352 -4.84 15.33 19.57
CA ILE A 352 -5.27 16.26 20.62
C ILE A 352 -4.14 17.24 20.98
N ALA A 353 -2.91 16.74 21.12
CA ALA A 353 -1.75 17.58 21.49
C ALA A 353 -1.35 18.57 20.39
N THR A 354 -1.60 18.21 19.13
CA THR A 354 -1.28 19.02 17.94
C THR A 354 -2.49 19.78 17.39
N TYR A 355 -3.60 19.81 18.12
CA TYR A 355 -4.74 20.63 17.75
C TYR A 355 -4.43 22.12 18.03
N PRO A 356 -4.67 23.03 17.08
CA PRO A 356 -4.38 24.46 17.25
C PRO A 356 -5.45 25.15 18.11
N TYR A 357 -5.36 25.00 19.44
CA TYR A 357 -6.32 25.58 20.37
C TYR A 357 -6.24 27.10 20.44
N ASN A 358 -7.40 27.73 20.71
CA ASN A 358 -7.52 29.19 20.89
C ASN A 358 -6.69 29.74 22.06
N PHE A 359 -6.31 28.92 23.04
CA PHE A 359 -5.48 29.35 24.16
C PHE A 359 -4.00 29.50 23.81
N TYR A 360 -3.55 29.05 22.63
CA TYR A 360 -2.19 29.32 22.17
C TYR A 360 -2.03 30.79 21.79
N SER A 361 -0.95 31.40 22.27
CA SER A 361 -0.65 32.82 22.04
C SER A 361 -0.13 33.09 20.63
N GLY A 362 0.60 32.14 20.04
CA GLY A 362 1.16 32.27 18.70
C GLY A 362 0.11 32.10 17.59
N SER A 363 0.15 32.98 16.59
CA SER A 363 -0.58 32.83 15.34
C SER A 363 0.38 32.57 14.19
N VAL A 364 -0.11 31.92 13.13
CA VAL A 364 0.70 31.66 11.94
C VAL A 364 1.09 32.99 11.31
N LYS A 365 2.29 33.04 10.72
CA LYS A 365 2.72 34.24 10.00
C LYS A 365 1.95 34.33 8.67
N ILE A 366 1.83 35.56 8.17
CA ILE A 366 1.25 35.81 6.85
C ILE A 366 2.37 35.86 5.82
N MET A 367 2.19 35.12 4.74
CA MET A 367 3.15 35.01 3.64
C MET A 367 3.46 36.37 3.04
N VAL A 368 4.74 36.68 2.91
CA VAL A 368 5.26 37.87 2.23
C VAL A 368 5.60 37.55 0.77
N ASN A 369 5.57 38.58 -0.10
CA ASN A 369 5.86 38.39 -1.53
C ASN A 369 7.20 37.70 -1.76
N GLY A 370 7.18 36.63 -2.55
CA GLY A 370 8.38 35.87 -2.94
C GLY A 370 8.73 34.70 -2.02
N SER A 371 8.09 34.58 -0.84
CA SER A 371 8.21 33.40 0.03
C SER A 371 7.11 32.38 -0.26
N HIS A 372 7.41 31.10 -0.02
CA HIS A 372 6.41 30.03 0.01
C HIS A 372 6.20 29.43 1.40
N ALA A 373 6.92 29.95 2.39
CA ALA A 373 6.66 29.72 3.80
C ALA A 373 5.42 30.52 4.24
N ASP A 374 4.89 30.17 5.41
CA ASP A 374 3.80 30.90 6.08
C ASP A 374 2.42 30.74 5.39
N CYS A 375 1.42 31.44 5.91
CA CYS A 375 0.03 31.32 5.47
C CYS A 375 -0.34 32.36 4.41
N ASP A 376 -0.77 31.90 3.23
CA ASP A 376 -1.17 32.77 2.12
C ASP A 376 -2.60 33.29 2.30
N LEU A 377 -2.73 34.53 2.79
CA LEU A 377 -4.02 35.20 3.04
C LEU A 377 -4.86 35.39 1.77
N ASN A 378 -4.22 35.51 0.59
CA ASN A 378 -4.95 35.63 -0.68
C ASN A 378 -5.61 34.31 -1.08
N LYS A 379 -5.07 33.17 -0.63
CA LYS A 379 -5.66 31.84 -0.87
C LYS A 379 -6.61 31.41 0.22
N TYR A 380 -6.31 31.77 1.47
CA TYR A 380 -6.91 31.21 2.66
C TYR A 380 -7.35 32.33 3.62
N SER A 381 -8.66 32.54 3.73
CA SER A 381 -9.23 33.58 4.62
C SER A 381 -9.03 33.29 6.10
N TRP A 382 -8.85 32.01 6.47
CA TRP A 382 -8.67 31.57 7.85
C TRP A 382 -7.25 31.80 8.41
N CYS A 383 -6.30 32.28 7.61
CA CYS A 383 -4.92 32.50 8.06
C CYS A 383 -4.82 33.43 9.27
N ALA A 384 -5.66 34.48 9.34
CA ALA A 384 -5.60 35.47 10.41
C ALA A 384 -5.92 34.89 11.80
N ASP A 385 -6.80 33.89 11.85
CA ASP A 385 -7.28 33.28 13.09
C ASP A 385 -6.49 32.02 13.47
N GLN A 386 -5.62 31.53 12.58
CA GLN A 386 -4.97 30.25 12.73
C GLN A 386 -3.84 30.32 13.77
N LYS A 387 -3.99 29.52 14.83
CA LYS A 387 -2.98 29.35 15.89
C LYS A 387 -1.87 28.40 15.49
N THR A 388 -0.65 28.70 15.96
CA THR A 388 0.51 27.82 15.82
C THR A 388 0.52 26.75 16.90
N ILE A 389 1.26 25.66 16.63
CA ILE A 389 1.48 24.57 17.57
C ILE A 389 2.98 24.36 17.83
N ASN A 390 3.31 23.61 18.87
CA ASN A 390 4.70 23.27 19.13
C ASN A 390 5.23 22.26 18.11
N GLN A 391 6.28 22.65 17.38
CA GLN A 391 6.90 21.84 16.35
C GLN A 391 7.46 20.51 16.88
N TYR A 392 8.11 20.51 18.05
CA TYR A 392 8.70 19.30 18.62
C TYR A 392 7.63 18.28 19.00
N VAL A 393 6.49 18.75 19.54
CA VAL A 393 5.34 17.89 19.85
C VAL A 393 4.79 17.26 18.58
N TYR A 394 4.68 18.03 17.49
CA TYR A 394 4.27 17.50 16.19
C TYR A 394 5.22 16.42 15.67
N ILE A 395 6.52 16.72 15.61
CA ILE A 395 7.55 15.83 15.03
C ILE A 395 7.72 14.54 15.84
N ILE A 396 7.93 14.66 17.16
CA ILE A 396 8.14 13.49 18.02
C ILE A 396 6.88 12.63 18.04
N GLY A 397 5.71 13.25 18.16
CA GLY A 397 4.44 12.53 18.14
C GLY A 397 4.18 11.83 16.80
N TYR A 398 4.54 12.46 15.67
CA TYR A 398 4.47 11.82 14.36
C TYR A 398 5.32 10.56 14.32
N ILE A 399 6.58 10.64 14.75
CA ILE A 399 7.50 9.49 14.76
C ILE A 399 6.96 8.35 15.62
N LEU A 400 6.39 8.65 16.79
CA LEU A 400 5.79 7.65 17.66
C LEU A 400 4.53 7.03 17.04
N VAL A 401 3.63 7.84 16.48
CA VAL A 401 2.40 7.39 15.85
C VAL A 401 2.68 6.50 14.65
N PHE A 402 3.45 7.00 13.69
CA PHE A 402 3.67 6.30 12.44
C PHE A 402 4.72 5.21 12.60
N GLY A 403 5.83 5.43 13.30
CA GLY A 403 6.87 4.42 13.51
C GLY A 403 6.47 3.28 14.44
N VAL A 404 5.80 3.57 15.57
CA VAL A 404 5.53 2.58 16.62
C VAL A 404 4.06 2.14 16.61
N ALA A 405 3.12 3.06 16.83
CA ALA A 405 1.71 2.70 17.01
C ALA A 405 1.12 2.06 15.75
N PHE A 406 1.38 2.62 14.57
CA PHE A 406 0.87 2.08 13.31
C PHE A 406 1.47 0.72 12.97
N THR A 407 2.72 0.46 13.38
CA THR A 407 3.34 -0.86 13.24
C THR A 407 2.63 -1.89 14.10
N PHE A 408 2.38 -1.59 15.38
CA PHE A 408 1.58 -2.45 16.26
C PHE A 408 0.16 -2.65 15.75
N MET A 409 -0.52 -1.58 15.30
CA MET A 409 -1.87 -1.65 14.76
C MET A 409 -1.91 -2.56 13.52
N ASN A 410 -0.98 -2.40 12.57
CA ASN A 410 -0.86 -3.27 11.40
C ASN A 410 -0.74 -4.74 11.78
N ILE A 411 0.16 -5.07 12.70
CA ILE A 411 0.47 -6.45 13.08
C ILE A 411 -0.71 -7.07 13.85
N THR A 412 -1.21 -6.35 14.86
CA THR A 412 -2.24 -6.86 15.77
C THR A 412 -3.60 -6.99 15.08
N VAL A 413 -4.05 -5.97 14.33
CA VAL A 413 -5.35 -5.98 13.64
C VAL A 413 -5.37 -7.01 12.51
N THR A 414 -4.29 -7.11 11.71
CA THR A 414 -4.22 -8.12 10.63
C THR A 414 -4.23 -9.54 11.19
N THR A 415 -3.50 -9.78 12.28
CA THR A 415 -3.47 -11.08 12.96
C THR A 415 -4.83 -11.42 13.55
N LEU A 416 -5.47 -10.46 14.23
CA LEU A 416 -6.78 -10.63 14.83
C LEU A 416 -7.85 -10.90 13.77
N PHE A 417 -7.86 -10.13 12.68
CA PHE A 417 -8.77 -10.31 11.56
C PHE A 417 -8.69 -11.73 11.00
N SER A 418 -7.47 -12.22 10.73
CA SER A 418 -7.25 -13.60 10.26
C SER A 418 -7.80 -14.63 11.25
N LYS A 419 -7.56 -14.44 12.56
CA LYS A 419 -8.05 -15.33 13.63
C LYS A 419 -9.57 -15.32 13.80
N VAL A 420 -10.22 -14.17 13.67
CA VAL A 420 -11.69 -14.02 13.73
C VAL A 420 -12.34 -14.71 12.53
N VAL A 421 -11.76 -14.56 11.33
CA VAL A 421 -12.24 -15.20 10.11
C VAL A 421 -12.06 -16.73 10.15
N GLY A 422 -11.01 -17.22 10.81
CA GLY A 422 -10.81 -18.66 11.04
C GLY A 422 -10.44 -19.45 9.77
N PRO A 423 -10.87 -20.72 9.64
CA PRO A 423 -10.47 -21.62 8.56
C PRO A 423 -11.06 -21.30 7.17
N ARG A 424 -11.96 -20.30 7.10
CA ARG A 424 -12.71 -19.93 5.89
C ARG A 424 -11.79 -19.50 4.74
N PRO A 425 -12.30 -19.46 3.50
CA PRO A 425 -11.55 -18.91 2.36
C PRO A 425 -11.06 -17.48 2.64
N GLN A 426 -9.79 -17.35 3.00
CA GLN A 426 -9.21 -16.07 3.45
C GLN A 426 -9.13 -15.05 2.32
N GLY A 427 -9.07 -15.47 1.05
CA GLY A 427 -8.96 -14.57 -0.11
C GLY A 427 -10.02 -13.46 -0.12
N THR A 428 -11.29 -13.81 0.01
CA THR A 428 -12.41 -12.84 -0.02
C THR A 428 -12.36 -11.87 1.16
N TYR A 429 -12.17 -12.39 2.39
CA TYR A 429 -12.13 -11.56 3.60
C TYR A 429 -10.92 -10.61 3.59
N GLN A 430 -9.74 -11.10 3.19
CA GLN A 430 -8.55 -10.26 3.04
C GLN A 430 -8.71 -9.23 1.93
N GLY A 431 -9.48 -9.54 0.89
CA GLY A 431 -9.91 -8.60 -0.13
C GLY A 431 -10.72 -7.45 0.46
N ILE A 432 -11.77 -7.74 1.23
CA ILE A 432 -12.60 -6.72 1.91
C ILE A 432 -11.74 -5.83 2.82
N TYR A 433 -10.87 -6.44 3.63
CA TYR A 433 -9.96 -5.71 4.52
C TYR A 433 -9.03 -4.76 3.75
N GLN A 434 -8.54 -5.17 2.58
CA GLN A 434 -7.71 -4.33 1.73
C GLN A 434 -8.49 -3.19 1.07
N THR A 435 -9.70 -3.48 0.59
CA THR A 435 -10.57 -2.50 -0.06
C THR A 435 -10.87 -1.34 0.88
N ALA A 436 -11.10 -1.61 2.17
CA ALA A 436 -11.27 -0.55 3.16
C ALA A 436 -10.04 0.36 3.28
N GLY A 437 -8.82 -0.21 3.27
CA GLY A 437 -7.61 0.60 3.21
C GLY A 437 -7.52 1.46 1.94
N SER A 438 -7.88 0.91 0.78
CA SER A 438 -7.89 1.66 -0.48
C SER A 438 -8.92 2.79 -0.49
N PHE A 439 -10.11 2.58 0.09
CA PHE A 439 -11.09 3.65 0.29
C PHE A 439 -10.55 4.77 1.18
N GLY A 440 -9.82 4.43 2.26
CA GLY A 440 -9.13 5.41 3.09
C GLY A 440 -8.17 6.28 2.27
N ARG A 441 -7.33 5.66 1.42
CA ARG A 441 -6.37 6.39 0.57
C ARG A 441 -7.02 7.21 -0.55
N MET A 442 -8.23 6.85 -0.96
CA MET A 442 -8.96 7.56 -2.00
C MET A 442 -9.70 8.78 -1.44
N PHE A 443 -10.40 8.61 -0.32
CA PHE A 443 -11.25 9.66 0.22
C PHE A 443 -10.52 10.63 1.14
N ALA A 444 -9.48 10.20 1.88
CA ALA A 444 -8.76 11.08 2.80
C ALA A 444 -8.20 12.32 2.11
N PRO A 445 -7.44 12.23 0.99
CA PRO A 445 -6.91 13.43 0.34
C PRO A 445 -8.00 14.40 -0.11
N ILE A 446 -9.12 13.90 -0.63
CA ILE A 446 -10.22 14.72 -1.14
C ILE A 446 -10.88 15.48 0.00
N ILE A 447 -11.36 14.76 1.02
CA ILE A 447 -12.09 15.34 2.14
C ILE A 447 -11.17 16.27 2.93
N MET A 448 -9.95 15.81 3.24
CA MET A 448 -9.07 16.52 4.16
C MET A 448 -8.38 17.71 3.49
N SER A 449 -7.99 17.62 2.22
CA SER A 449 -7.43 18.77 1.50
C SER A 449 -8.48 19.84 1.19
N TYR A 450 -9.72 19.42 0.93
CA TYR A 450 -10.83 20.36 0.71
C TYR A 450 -11.23 21.08 2.00
N THR A 451 -11.41 20.35 3.10
CA THR A 451 -11.68 20.95 4.42
C THR A 451 -10.52 21.81 4.90
N TYR A 452 -9.27 21.40 4.65
CA TYR A 452 -8.09 22.25 4.90
C TYR A 452 -8.14 23.55 4.10
N THR A 453 -8.55 23.49 2.82
CA THR A 453 -8.65 24.69 1.97
C THR A 453 -9.68 25.68 2.52
N LEU A 454 -10.83 25.18 2.98
CA LEU A 454 -11.95 26.02 3.41
C LEU A 454 -11.84 26.52 4.85
N TYR A 455 -11.33 25.69 5.76
CA TYR A 455 -11.43 25.91 7.20
C TYR A 455 -10.08 25.79 7.94
N GLY A 456 -8.99 25.62 7.20
CA GLY A 456 -7.67 25.42 7.77
C GLY A 456 -7.48 24.05 8.41
N PRO A 457 -6.34 23.81 9.06
CA PRO A 457 -5.99 22.52 9.67
C PRO A 457 -6.88 22.11 10.84
N SER A 458 -7.58 23.03 11.50
CA SER A 458 -8.40 22.75 12.67
C SER A 458 -9.52 21.74 12.38
N VAL A 459 -10.18 21.85 11.21
CA VAL A 459 -11.28 20.94 10.84
C VAL A 459 -10.80 19.53 10.46
N PRO A 460 -9.77 19.33 9.61
CA PRO A 460 -9.14 18.04 9.39
C PRO A 460 -8.74 17.34 10.71
N TRP A 461 -8.11 18.07 11.65
CA TRP A 461 -7.76 17.49 12.95
C TRP A 461 -8.99 17.07 13.75
N LEU A 462 -10.03 17.91 13.78
CA LEU A 462 -11.27 17.61 14.50
C LEU A 462 -11.96 16.35 13.96
N ILE A 463 -12.04 16.20 12.62
CA ILE A 463 -12.60 15.01 11.97
C ILE A 463 -11.85 13.75 12.43
N LEU A 464 -10.52 13.80 12.50
CA LEU A 464 -9.69 12.67 12.93
C LEU A 464 -9.87 12.38 14.43
N ILE A 465 -9.88 13.41 15.29
CA ILE A 465 -10.09 13.26 16.74
C ILE A 465 -11.41 12.56 17.01
N VAL A 466 -12.51 13.06 16.44
CA VAL A 466 -13.86 12.46 16.63
C VAL A 466 -13.89 11.02 16.11
N SER A 467 -13.29 10.77 14.96
CA SER A 467 -13.23 9.43 14.36
C SER A 467 -12.46 8.43 15.24
N PHE A 468 -11.32 8.82 15.82
CA PHE A 468 -10.54 7.97 16.70
C PHE A 468 -11.20 7.76 18.06
N ILE A 469 -11.86 8.79 18.63
CA ILE A 469 -12.66 8.63 19.85
C ILE A 469 -13.75 7.56 19.63
N PHE A 470 -14.52 7.68 18.55
CA PHE A 470 -15.56 6.71 18.21
C PHE A 470 -14.97 5.29 18.04
N LEU A 471 -13.86 5.16 17.32
CA LEU A 471 -13.19 3.88 17.12
C LEU A 471 -12.72 3.24 18.44
N ILE A 472 -12.10 4.02 19.32
CA ILE A 472 -11.62 3.53 20.62
C ILE A 472 -12.80 3.09 21.49
N LEU A 473 -13.88 3.89 21.53
CA LEU A 473 -15.10 3.50 22.25
C LEU A 473 -15.69 2.20 21.69
N ALA A 474 -15.76 2.05 20.37
CA ALA A 474 -16.22 0.82 19.73
C ALA A 474 -15.33 -0.39 20.12
N TRP A 475 -14.01 -0.22 20.17
CA TRP A 475 -13.08 -1.26 20.62
C TRP A 475 -13.22 -1.62 22.10
N ILE A 476 -13.53 -0.66 22.97
CA ILE A 476 -13.78 -0.90 24.39
C ILE A 476 -15.07 -1.68 24.57
N VAL A 477 -16.17 -1.23 23.94
CA VAL A 477 -17.50 -1.85 24.05
C VAL A 477 -17.52 -3.25 23.43
N LEU A 478 -16.90 -3.43 22.28
CA LEU A 478 -16.91 -4.71 21.54
C LEU A 478 -15.72 -5.62 21.88
N ARG A 479 -14.96 -5.30 22.94
CA ARG A 479 -13.72 -6.00 23.32
C ARG A 479 -13.91 -7.50 23.50
N GLU A 480 -15.04 -7.92 24.06
CA GLU A 480 -15.35 -9.32 24.34
C GLU A 480 -15.59 -10.13 23.06
N ARG A 481 -16.09 -9.49 22.00
CA ARG A 481 -16.29 -10.12 20.69
C ARG A 481 -15.00 -10.33 19.90
N MET A 482 -13.90 -9.69 20.30
CA MET A 482 -12.61 -9.76 19.61
C MET A 482 -11.82 -11.04 19.95
N VAL A 483 -12.47 -12.19 19.86
CA VAL A 483 -11.93 -13.53 20.16
C VAL A 483 -11.56 -14.29 18.88
N PRO A 484 -10.53 -15.16 18.88
CA PRO A 484 -10.28 -16.09 17.78
C PRO A 484 -11.48 -17.00 17.52
N PHE A 485 -11.63 -17.45 16.28
CA PHE A 485 -12.75 -18.31 15.86
C PHE A 485 -12.94 -19.56 16.74
N GLY A 486 -11.84 -20.22 17.14
CA GLY A 486 -11.90 -21.43 17.97
C GLY A 486 -12.40 -21.20 19.40
N GLU A 487 -12.33 -19.97 19.92
CA GLU A 487 -12.93 -19.59 21.22
C GLU A 487 -14.40 -19.15 21.04
N TYR A 488 -14.74 -18.60 19.87
CA TYR A 488 -16.08 -18.10 19.56
C TYR A 488 -17.10 -19.22 19.26
N GLU A 489 -16.70 -20.24 18.50
CA GLU A 489 -17.60 -21.32 18.07
C GLU A 489 -18.21 -22.13 19.24
N PRO A 490 -17.46 -22.53 20.29
CA PRO A 490 -18.03 -23.21 21.46
C PRO A 490 -19.04 -22.34 22.22
N SER A 491 -18.76 -21.04 22.38
CA SER A 491 -19.62 -20.12 23.14
C SER A 491 -21.03 -19.97 22.56
N LYS A 492 -21.21 -20.16 21.25
CA LYS A 492 -22.55 -20.17 20.63
C LYS A 492 -23.24 -21.52 20.71
N ILE A 493 -22.49 -22.62 20.71
CA ILE A 493 -23.04 -23.97 20.81
C ILE A 493 -23.64 -24.16 22.22
N ASP A 494 -22.93 -23.72 23.26
CA ASP A 494 -23.40 -23.78 24.67
C ASP A 494 -24.61 -22.87 24.97
N HIS A 495 -24.87 -21.84 24.15
CA HIS A 495 -26.05 -20.98 24.26
C HIS A 495 -27.20 -21.37 23.33
N SER A 496 -27.02 -22.42 22.52
CA SER A 496 -28.03 -22.93 21.58
C SER A 496 -28.62 -24.29 21.96
N ASN A 497 -28.13 -24.88 23.06
CA ASN A 497 -28.76 -25.98 23.80
C ASN A 497 -29.46 -25.42 25.03
#